data_AF-A0A1Z3CGV7-F1
#
_entry.id   AF-A0A1Z3CGV7-F1
#
_cell.length_a   1.000
_cell.length_b   1.000
_cell.length_c   1.000
_cell.angle_alpha   90.00
_cell.angle_beta   90.00
_cell.angle_gamma   90.00
#
_symmetry.space_group_name_H-M   'P 1'
#
loop_
_entity.id
_entity.type
_entity.pdbx_description
1 polymer ?
#
loop_
_entity_poly.entity_id
_entity_poly.type
_entity_poly.pdbx_seq_one_letter_code
_entity_poly.pdbx_strand_id
1 'polypeptide(L)'
;MKFILNKTSGINQIENILLEKIVKTFSFPENIEINIEKDNVLDICLEYPDINLNIYYVINLKSPQNHMIHFVVKKLYLTDSNFLEEAEEIKKALPKIIKYLKDNKKLEEYKIERRKNSGIYYFDNYGIAIFYQKIFNRKVIEKIDISLPSENNVDISNLGKLLGIEILKQIL
;
A
#
# COMPACT_ATOMS: atom_id res chain seq x y z
N MET A 1 -2.76 15.45 2.60
CA MET A 1 -2.72 14.77 3.93
C MET A 1 -1.29 14.33 4.24
N LYS A 2 -0.91 14.11 5.52
CA LYS A 2 0.36 13.42 5.86
C LYS A 2 0.09 11.94 6.07
N PHE A 3 0.92 11.07 5.49
CA PHE A 3 0.88 9.62 5.70
C PHE A 3 2.06 9.21 6.57
N ILE A 4 1.79 8.88 7.82
CA ILE A 4 2.78 8.52 8.82
C ILE A 4 2.78 7.00 8.96
N LEU A 5 3.95 6.39 8.80
CA LEU A 5 4.16 4.96 9.01
C LEU A 5 3.97 4.64 10.50
N ASN A 6 3.18 3.62 10.79
CA ASN A 6 2.97 3.19 12.16
C ASN A 6 4.18 2.40 12.69
N LYS A 7 4.29 2.29 14.02
CA LYS A 7 5.38 1.54 14.67
C LYS A 7 5.25 0.02 14.48
N THR A 8 4.02 -0.47 14.40
CA THR A 8 3.65 -1.87 14.14
C THR A 8 3.68 -2.11 12.65
N SER A 9 2.59 -1.95 11.90
CA SER A 9 2.57 -1.96 10.43
C SER A 9 1.35 -1.17 9.95
N GLY A 10 1.48 -0.34 8.90
CA GLY A 10 0.35 0.43 8.36
C GLY A 10 0.57 1.93 8.40
N ILE A 11 -0.47 2.70 8.10
CA ILE A 11 -0.38 4.17 8.01
C ILE A 11 -1.43 4.84 8.90
N ASN A 12 -1.11 5.99 9.48
CA ASN A 12 -2.06 6.85 10.20
C ASN A 12 -2.95 6.09 11.22
N GLN A 13 -2.37 5.19 12.01
CA GLN A 13 -3.05 4.36 13.03
C GLN A 13 -4.06 3.33 12.46
N ILE A 14 -4.06 3.12 11.14
CA ILE A 14 -4.75 2.01 10.50
C ILE A 14 -3.83 0.79 10.61
N GLU A 15 -4.08 -0.01 11.62
CA GLU A 15 -3.43 -1.31 11.88
C GLU A 15 -4.27 -2.49 11.35
N ASN A 16 -5.56 -2.26 11.15
CA ASN A 16 -6.54 -3.29 10.86
C ASN A 16 -7.51 -2.86 9.75
N ILE A 17 -7.96 -3.87 9.03
CA ILE A 17 -8.66 -3.73 7.75
C ILE A 17 -10.16 -3.66 7.98
N LEU A 18 -10.67 -2.44 8.11
CA LEU A 18 -12.10 -2.15 8.01
C LEU A 18 -12.29 -1.04 6.99
N LEU A 19 -12.97 -1.34 5.87
CA LEU A 19 -13.24 -0.37 4.82
C LEU A 19 -13.98 0.86 5.36
N GLU A 20 -14.89 0.68 6.32
CA GLU A 20 -15.56 1.78 7.02
C GLU A 20 -14.55 2.72 7.70
N LYS A 21 -13.49 2.19 8.32
CA LYS A 21 -12.44 2.99 8.97
C LYS A 21 -11.61 3.73 7.93
N ILE A 22 -11.36 3.12 6.77
CA ILE A 22 -10.66 3.74 5.64
C ILE A 22 -11.47 4.89 5.05
N VAL A 23 -12.74 4.67 4.70
CA VAL A 23 -13.66 5.71 4.21
C VAL A 23 -13.85 6.82 5.24
N LYS A 24 -13.92 6.50 6.54
CA LYS A 24 -13.99 7.52 7.59
C LYS A 24 -12.71 8.36 7.68
N THR A 25 -11.55 7.78 7.39
CA THR A 25 -10.25 8.44 7.53
C THR A 25 -9.90 9.30 6.31
N PHE A 26 -10.21 8.79 5.11
CA PHE A 26 -9.83 9.43 3.84
C PHE A 26 -11.00 10.06 3.08
N SER A 27 -12.23 9.95 3.62
CA SER A 27 -13.49 10.24 2.92
C SER A 27 -13.82 9.19 1.86
N PHE A 28 -14.93 9.37 1.14
CA PHE A 28 -15.28 8.52 0.00
C PHE A 28 -14.31 8.78 -1.16
N PRO A 29 -13.83 7.75 -1.89
CA PRO A 29 -12.89 7.93 -2.99
C PRO A 29 -13.50 8.70 -4.16
N GLU A 30 -12.66 9.40 -4.92
CA GLU A 30 -13.09 10.15 -6.11
C GLU A 30 -13.44 9.19 -7.25
N ASN A 31 -12.60 8.16 -7.46
CA ASN A 31 -12.84 7.10 -8.43
C ASN A 31 -12.67 5.74 -7.79
N ILE A 32 -13.35 4.75 -8.35
CA ILE A 32 -13.18 3.35 -7.99
C ILE A 32 -12.98 2.55 -9.28
N GLU A 33 -11.85 1.87 -9.37
CA GLU A 33 -11.58 0.92 -10.45
C GLU A 33 -11.67 -0.52 -9.92
N ILE A 34 -12.21 -1.42 -10.73
CA ILE A 34 -12.39 -2.82 -10.37
C ILE A 34 -11.84 -3.68 -11.49
N ASN A 35 -10.92 -4.56 -11.14
CA ASN A 35 -10.32 -5.50 -12.05
C ASN A 35 -10.44 -6.91 -11.50
N ILE A 36 -10.75 -7.87 -12.37
CA ILE A 36 -10.59 -9.29 -12.06
C ILE A 36 -9.34 -9.73 -12.81
N GLU A 37 -8.26 -9.93 -12.07
CA GLU A 37 -7.02 -10.44 -12.62
C GLU A 37 -7.10 -11.95 -12.89
N LYS A 38 -6.02 -12.49 -13.45
CA LYS A 38 -5.85 -13.93 -13.62
C LYS A 38 -5.96 -14.64 -12.26
N ASP A 39 -6.33 -15.91 -12.30
CA ASP A 39 -6.49 -16.76 -11.10
C ASP A 39 -7.61 -16.37 -10.12
N ASN A 40 -8.57 -15.55 -10.57
CA ASN A 40 -9.71 -15.06 -9.79
C ASN A 40 -9.29 -14.15 -8.62
N VAL A 41 -8.34 -13.25 -8.87
CA VAL A 41 -8.01 -12.18 -7.93
C VAL A 41 -8.86 -10.96 -8.28
N LEU A 42 -9.67 -10.51 -7.33
CA LEU A 42 -10.41 -9.26 -7.41
C LEU A 42 -9.54 -8.14 -6.85
N ASP A 43 -9.22 -7.16 -7.68
CA ASP A 43 -8.54 -5.93 -7.28
C ASP A 43 -9.51 -4.76 -7.37
N ILE A 44 -9.66 -4.03 -6.27
CA ILE A 44 -10.47 -2.83 -6.17
C ILE A 44 -9.57 -1.68 -5.77
N CYS A 45 -9.34 -0.75 -6.70
CA CYS A 45 -8.57 0.45 -6.49
C CYS A 45 -9.52 1.58 -6.07
N LEU A 46 -9.29 2.16 -4.89
CA LEU A 46 -9.91 3.39 -4.43
C LEU A 46 -8.93 4.54 -4.65
N GLU A 47 -9.27 5.49 -5.51
CA GLU A 47 -8.40 6.60 -5.86
C GLU A 47 -8.72 7.86 -5.06
N TYR A 48 -7.67 8.48 -4.53
CA TYR A 48 -7.72 9.78 -3.87
C TYR A 48 -6.65 10.73 -4.45
N PRO A 49 -6.82 11.20 -5.70
CA PRO A 49 -5.90 12.11 -6.39
C PRO A 49 -5.48 13.33 -5.55
N ASP A 50 -6.44 13.99 -4.89
CA ASP A 50 -6.20 15.22 -4.11
C ASP A 50 -5.16 15.05 -2.99
N ILE A 51 -5.00 13.83 -2.48
CA ILE A 51 -4.04 13.51 -1.42
C ILE A 51 -2.93 12.57 -1.88
N ASN A 52 -2.83 12.27 -3.18
CA ASN A 52 -1.84 11.37 -3.77
C ASN A 52 -1.81 9.98 -3.09
N LEU A 53 -2.99 9.39 -2.89
CA LEU A 53 -3.17 8.08 -2.31
C LEU A 53 -4.02 7.21 -3.22
N ASN A 54 -3.57 5.98 -3.47
CA ASN A 54 -4.41 4.90 -3.96
C ASN A 54 -4.45 3.79 -2.91
N ILE A 55 -5.64 3.22 -2.69
CA ILE A 55 -5.83 2.07 -1.81
C ILE A 55 -6.31 0.90 -2.64
N TYR A 56 -5.53 -0.17 -2.70
CA TYR A 56 -5.89 -1.39 -3.42
C TYR A 56 -6.37 -2.45 -2.45
N TYR A 57 -7.54 -3.01 -2.71
CA TYR A 57 -8.08 -4.18 -2.04
C TYR A 57 -7.91 -5.38 -2.94
N VAL A 58 -6.93 -6.22 -2.63
CA VAL A 58 -6.58 -7.39 -3.43
C VAL A 58 -7.10 -8.65 -2.73
N ILE A 59 -8.13 -9.27 -3.32
CA ILE A 59 -8.86 -10.39 -2.74
C ILE A 59 -8.73 -11.60 -3.65
N ASN A 60 -8.22 -12.72 -3.10
CA ASN A 60 -8.26 -13.98 -3.81
C ASN A 60 -9.67 -14.60 -3.69
N LEU A 61 -10.46 -14.63 -4.77
CA LEU A 61 -11.83 -15.16 -4.73
C LEU A 61 -11.89 -16.68 -4.44
N LYS A 62 -10.81 -17.43 -4.71
CA LYS A 62 -10.71 -18.86 -4.34
C LYS A 62 -10.36 -19.07 -2.87
N SER A 63 -9.82 -18.04 -2.22
CA SER A 63 -9.49 -18.06 -0.79
C SER A 63 -9.69 -16.67 -0.20
N PRO A 64 -10.95 -16.20 -0.06
CA PRO A 64 -11.25 -14.81 0.32
C PRO A 64 -10.71 -14.40 1.70
N GLN A 65 -10.40 -15.39 2.55
CA GLN A 65 -9.68 -15.19 3.80
C GLN A 65 -8.26 -14.61 3.59
N ASN A 66 -7.66 -14.84 2.42
CA ASN A 66 -6.35 -14.33 2.03
C ASN A 66 -6.53 -13.10 1.13
N HIS A 67 -6.58 -11.93 1.75
CA HIS A 67 -6.59 -10.65 1.06
C HIS A 67 -5.66 -9.66 1.74
N MET A 68 -5.27 -8.66 0.96
CA MET A 68 -4.32 -7.64 1.35
C MET A 68 -4.86 -6.27 0.97
N ILE A 69 -4.48 -5.28 1.77
CA ILE A 69 -4.63 -3.87 1.39
C ILE A 69 -3.27 -3.26 1.14
N HIS A 70 -3.18 -2.51 0.06
CA HIS A 70 -2.00 -1.74 -0.31
C HIS A 70 -2.33 -0.25 -0.26
N PHE A 71 -1.58 0.50 0.54
CA PHE A 71 -1.60 1.97 0.50
C PHE A 71 -0.44 2.45 -0.36
N VAL A 72 -0.75 2.94 -1.55
CA VAL A 72 0.24 3.48 -2.47
C VAL A 72 0.29 4.99 -2.33
N VAL A 73 1.44 5.49 -1.88
CA VAL A 73 1.65 6.92 -1.61
C VAL A 73 2.90 7.43 -2.32
N LYS A 74 2.88 8.72 -2.66
CA LYS A 74 4.08 9.43 -3.16
C LYS A 74 5.00 9.92 -2.07
N LYS A 75 4.51 10.10 -0.84
CA LYS A 75 5.30 10.59 0.30
C LYS A 75 4.90 9.88 1.58
N LEU A 76 5.87 9.25 2.23
CA LEU A 76 5.69 8.50 3.48
C LEU A 76 6.58 9.10 4.58
N TYR A 77 5.96 9.53 5.67
CA TYR A 77 6.65 10.00 6.86
C TYR A 77 7.02 8.80 7.73
N LEU A 78 8.32 8.66 8.01
CA LEU A 78 8.85 7.70 8.98
C LEU A 78 8.79 8.30 10.39
N THR A 79 9.03 9.61 10.50
CA THR A 79 8.81 10.42 11.70
C THR A 79 8.31 11.81 11.27
N ASP A 80 8.01 12.70 12.22
CA ASP A 80 7.59 14.06 11.89
C ASP A 80 8.60 14.86 11.05
N SER A 81 9.89 14.51 11.15
CA SER A 81 11.00 15.19 10.48
C SER A 81 11.71 14.35 9.43
N ASN A 82 11.36 13.08 9.27
CA ASN A 82 12.02 12.16 8.34
C ASN A 82 10.99 11.47 7.46
N PHE A 83 11.19 11.51 6.15
CA PHE A 83 10.25 10.97 5.17
C PHE A 83 11.00 10.43 3.94
N LEU A 84 10.27 9.63 3.18
CA LEU A 84 10.60 9.15 1.85
C LEU A 84 9.63 9.80 0.87
N GLU A 85 10.09 10.16 -0.33
CA GLU A 85 9.20 10.72 -1.35
C GLU A 85 9.58 10.31 -2.78
N GLU A 86 8.60 10.37 -3.68
CA GLU A 86 8.76 10.24 -5.14
C GLU A 86 9.92 11.13 -5.62
N ALA A 87 10.68 10.62 -6.60
CA ALA A 87 11.90 11.21 -7.13
C ALA A 87 13.11 11.30 -6.16
N GLU A 88 12.98 10.92 -4.88
CA GLU A 88 14.14 10.81 -3.98
C GLU A 88 15.09 9.70 -4.48
N GLU A 89 16.40 9.97 -4.48
CA GLU A 89 17.38 8.95 -4.82
C GLU A 89 17.38 7.81 -3.78
N ILE A 90 17.31 6.57 -4.26
CA ILE A 90 17.28 5.37 -3.39
C ILE A 90 18.44 5.32 -2.41
N LYS A 91 19.64 5.79 -2.81
CA LYS A 91 20.82 5.83 -1.93
C LYS A 91 20.64 6.73 -0.70
N LYS A 92 19.73 7.73 -0.76
CA LYS A 92 19.37 8.62 0.34
C LYS A 92 18.19 8.07 1.15
N ALA A 93 17.25 7.42 0.47
CA ALA A 93 16.09 6.78 1.09
C ALA A 93 16.46 5.57 1.97
N LEU A 94 17.37 4.71 1.51
CA LEU A 94 17.72 3.46 2.19
C LEU A 94 18.19 3.66 3.64
N PRO A 95 19.15 4.56 3.94
CA PRO A 95 19.56 4.79 5.33
C PRO A 95 18.42 5.26 6.24
N LYS A 96 17.47 6.06 5.71
CA LYS A 96 16.34 6.59 6.48
C LYS A 96 15.40 5.46 6.93
N ILE A 97 15.00 4.59 6.01
CA ILE A 97 14.09 3.49 6.34
C ILE A 97 14.77 2.43 7.21
N ILE A 98 16.02 2.07 6.93
CA ILE A 98 16.78 1.11 7.75
C ILE A 98 16.90 1.62 9.20
N LYS A 99 17.23 2.91 9.38
CA LYS A 99 17.28 3.52 10.71
C LYS A 99 15.92 3.46 11.40
N TYR A 100 14.84 3.81 10.71
CA TYR A 100 13.49 3.73 11.28
C TYR A 100 13.13 2.31 11.72
N LEU A 101 13.42 1.30 10.90
CA LEU A 101 13.15 -0.10 11.22
C LEU A 101 13.92 -0.53 12.47
N LYS A 102 15.21 -0.20 12.53
CA LYS A 102 16.06 -0.44 13.71
C LYS A 102 15.53 0.20 14.98
N ASP A 103 15.21 1.50 14.92
CA ASP A 103 14.72 2.27 16.08
C ASP A 103 13.39 1.71 16.62
N ASN A 104 12.60 1.04 15.75
CA ASN A 104 11.34 0.39 16.11
C ASN A 104 11.44 -1.14 16.30
N LYS A 105 12.65 -1.70 16.39
CA LYS A 105 12.90 -3.15 16.59
C LYS A 105 12.29 -4.05 15.50
N LYS A 106 12.23 -3.56 14.27
CA LYS A 106 11.79 -4.30 13.08
C LYS A 106 12.98 -4.94 12.36
N LEU A 107 12.67 -5.82 11.40
CA LEU A 107 13.68 -6.43 10.54
C LEU A 107 14.35 -5.38 9.65
N GLU A 108 15.66 -5.20 9.83
CA GLU A 108 16.47 -4.26 9.04
C GLU A 108 16.81 -4.80 7.65
N GLU A 109 16.84 -6.13 7.51
CA GLU A 109 17.12 -6.81 6.25
C GLU A 109 16.02 -6.55 5.23
N TYR A 110 16.43 -6.34 3.98
CA TYR A 110 15.52 -6.14 2.86
C TYR A 110 15.83 -7.08 1.72
N LYS A 111 14.77 -7.48 1.01
CA LYS A 111 14.88 -8.19 -0.27
C LYS A 111 14.80 -7.18 -1.40
N ILE A 112 15.38 -7.54 -2.54
CA ILE A 112 15.32 -6.69 -3.72
C ILE A 112 14.99 -7.51 -4.97
N GLU A 113 13.95 -7.06 -5.67
CA GLU A 113 13.65 -7.52 -7.03
C GLU A 113 14.22 -6.49 -8.01
N ARG A 114 15.04 -6.93 -8.96
CA ARG A 114 15.69 -6.07 -9.95
C ARG A 114 15.17 -6.38 -11.34
N ARG A 115 14.78 -5.33 -12.07
CA ARG A 115 14.47 -5.36 -13.50
C ARG A 115 15.44 -4.41 -14.22
N LYS A 116 15.42 -4.40 -15.55
CA LYS A 116 16.39 -3.64 -16.38
C LYS A 116 16.45 -2.16 -16.00
N ASN A 117 15.28 -1.53 -15.88
CA ASN A 117 15.14 -0.08 -15.62
C ASN A 117 14.32 0.23 -14.37
N SER A 118 14.00 -0.78 -13.56
CA SER A 118 13.20 -0.61 -12.35
C SER A 118 13.48 -1.71 -11.34
N GLY A 119 12.87 -1.64 -10.17
CA GLY A 119 12.89 -2.71 -9.20
C GLY A 119 12.18 -2.31 -7.93
N ILE A 120 12.21 -3.22 -6.96
CA ILE A 120 11.45 -3.08 -5.72
C ILE A 120 12.35 -3.48 -4.57
N TYR A 121 12.39 -2.66 -3.53
CA TYR A 121 12.97 -3.00 -2.24
C TYR A 121 11.84 -3.38 -1.29
N TYR A 122 11.88 -4.57 -0.72
CA TYR A 122 10.89 -5.07 0.23
C TYR A 122 11.49 -5.10 1.64
N PHE A 123 10.83 -4.44 2.58
CA PHE A 123 11.20 -4.39 3.99
C PHE A 123 10.10 -5.03 4.85
N ASP A 124 10.45 -5.34 6.10
CA ASP A 124 9.49 -5.70 7.15
C ASP A 124 8.51 -6.79 6.72
N ASN A 125 9.05 -7.92 6.24
CA ASN A 125 8.28 -9.06 5.72
C ASN A 125 7.27 -8.67 4.63
N TYR A 126 7.69 -7.84 3.66
CA TYR A 126 6.87 -7.35 2.56
C TYR A 126 5.77 -6.34 2.98
N GLY A 127 5.79 -5.86 4.23
CA GLY A 127 4.87 -4.81 4.69
C GLY A 127 5.19 -3.42 4.12
N ILE A 128 6.41 -3.21 3.62
CA ILE A 128 6.80 -1.96 2.95
C ILE A 128 7.54 -2.29 1.66
N ALA A 129 7.07 -1.73 0.55
CA ALA A 129 7.73 -1.83 -0.75
C ALA A 129 8.08 -0.44 -1.29
N ILE A 130 9.34 -0.23 -1.66
CA ILE A 130 9.81 0.98 -2.35
C ILE A 130 10.09 0.62 -3.80
N PHE A 131 9.23 1.09 -4.70
CA PHE A 131 9.41 0.97 -6.13
C PHE A 131 10.39 2.03 -6.61
N TYR A 132 11.32 1.64 -7.46
CA TYR A 132 12.25 2.57 -8.07
C TYR A 132 12.31 2.40 -9.59
N GLN A 133 12.60 3.51 -10.25
CA GLN A 133 12.98 3.55 -11.65
C GLN A 133 14.42 4.05 -11.80
N LYS A 134 15.09 3.58 -12.85
CA LYS A 134 16.43 4.01 -13.22
C LYS A 134 16.32 5.16 -14.23
N ILE A 135 16.76 6.34 -13.82
CA ILE A 135 16.85 7.53 -14.67
C ILE A 135 18.34 7.84 -14.83
N PHE A 136 18.87 7.67 -16.05
CA PHE A 136 20.31 7.70 -16.33
C PHE A 136 21.09 6.76 -15.39
N ASN A 137 22.00 7.30 -14.59
CA ASN A 137 22.83 6.57 -13.63
C ASN A 137 22.27 6.60 -12.20
N ARG A 138 21.04 7.09 -12.00
CA ARG A 138 20.39 7.22 -10.69
C ARG A 138 19.20 6.29 -10.58
N LYS A 139 18.97 5.77 -9.38
CA LYS A 139 17.72 5.09 -9.01
C LYS A 139 16.92 6.04 -8.15
N VAL A 140 15.69 6.33 -8.55
CA VAL A 140 14.80 7.24 -7.82
C VAL A 140 13.52 6.52 -7.46
N ILE A 141 12.93 6.90 -6.32
CA ILE A 141 11.64 6.39 -5.89
C ILE A 141 10.60 6.76 -6.94
N GLU A 142 9.81 5.77 -7.35
CA GLU A 142 8.63 5.94 -8.18
C GLU A 142 7.39 6.02 -7.30
N LYS A 143 7.21 5.05 -6.40
CA LYS A 143 6.11 5.02 -5.44
C LYS A 143 6.48 4.19 -4.22
N ILE A 144 5.73 4.38 -3.14
CA ILE A 144 5.90 3.64 -1.90
C ILE A 144 4.57 2.94 -1.60
N ASP A 145 4.64 1.65 -1.30
CA ASP A 145 3.50 0.81 -0.98
C ASP A 145 3.66 0.30 0.46
N ILE A 146 2.60 0.49 1.24
CA ILE A 146 2.45 -0.10 2.57
C ILE A 146 1.38 -1.17 2.50
N SER A 147 1.81 -2.41 2.72
CA SER A 147 0.97 -3.59 2.59
C SER A 147 0.57 -4.10 3.97
N LEU A 148 -0.73 -4.30 4.16
CA LEU A 148 -1.28 -4.90 5.37
C LEU A 148 -1.97 -6.21 5.04
N PRO A 149 -1.57 -7.33 5.70
CA PRO A 149 -2.38 -8.54 5.66
C PRO A 149 -3.69 -8.27 6.41
N SER A 150 -4.79 -8.80 5.90
CA SER A 150 -6.05 -8.68 6.62
C SER A 150 -6.19 -9.68 7.75
N GLU A 151 -6.87 -9.26 8.81
CA GLU A 151 -7.21 -10.09 9.96
C GLU A 151 -8.59 -10.77 9.83
N ASN A 152 -9.48 -10.27 8.94
CA ASN A 152 -10.89 -10.67 8.90
C ASN A 152 -11.33 -11.05 7.50
N ASN A 153 -12.12 -12.12 7.33
CA ASN A 153 -12.74 -12.47 6.05
C ASN A 153 -13.43 -11.25 5.39
N VAL A 154 -13.18 -11.02 4.09
CA VAL A 154 -13.91 -9.97 3.36
C VAL A 154 -15.35 -10.41 3.13
N ASP A 155 -16.31 -9.63 3.62
CA ASP A 155 -17.67 -9.65 3.10
C ASP A 155 -17.74 -8.79 1.83
N ILE A 156 -17.56 -9.43 0.67
CA ILE A 156 -17.57 -8.77 -0.64
C ILE A 156 -18.94 -8.13 -0.91
N SER A 157 -20.04 -8.69 -0.39
CA SER A 157 -21.38 -8.13 -0.55
C SER A 157 -21.51 -6.82 0.20
N ASN A 158 -21.03 -6.77 1.45
CA ASN A 158 -21.00 -5.55 2.23
C ASN A 158 -20.07 -4.50 1.60
N LEU A 159 -18.92 -4.93 1.06
CA LEU A 159 -17.99 -4.06 0.35
C LEU A 159 -18.66 -3.40 -0.87
N GLY A 160 -19.40 -4.18 -1.67
CA GLY A 160 -20.18 -3.64 -2.79
C GLY A 160 -21.26 -2.65 -2.37
N LYS A 161 -21.96 -2.91 -1.25
CA LYS A 161 -22.95 -1.96 -0.70
C LYS A 161 -22.30 -0.65 -0.25
N LEU A 162 -21.22 -0.74 0.52
CA LEU A 162 -20.54 0.42 1.10
C LEU A 162 -19.93 1.33 0.03
N LEU A 163 -19.43 0.74 -1.05
CA LEU A 163 -18.85 1.47 -2.18
C LEU A 163 -19.87 1.87 -3.25
N GLY A 164 -21.14 1.47 -3.11
CA GLY A 164 -22.17 1.73 -4.13
C GLY A 164 -21.94 0.97 -5.44
N ILE A 165 -21.24 -0.16 -5.39
CA ILE A 165 -20.83 -0.95 -6.55
C ILE A 165 -21.77 -2.14 -6.72
N GLU A 166 -22.73 -2.02 -7.63
CA GLU A 166 -23.71 -3.08 -7.87
C GLU A 166 -23.12 -4.31 -8.57
N ILE A 167 -22.08 -4.13 -9.40
CA ILE A 167 -21.47 -5.24 -10.17
C ILE A 167 -20.81 -6.29 -9.28
N LEU A 168 -20.36 -5.91 -8.07
CA LEU A 168 -19.81 -6.87 -7.09
C LEU A 168 -20.86 -7.87 -6.58
N LYS A 169 -22.16 -7.56 -6.68
CA LYS A 169 -23.24 -8.51 -6.36
C LYS A 169 -23.33 -9.67 -7.37
N GLN A 170 -22.78 -9.50 -8.57
CA GLN A 170 -22.83 -10.49 -9.66
C GLN A 170 -21.57 -11.36 -9.73
N ILE A 171 -20.51 -10.98 -9.00
CA ILE A 171 -19.23 -11.71 -8.94
C ILE A 171 -19.26 -12.82 -7.86
N LEU A 172 -20.20 -12.72 -6.91
CA LEU A 172 -20.52 -13.71 -5.87
C LEU A 172 -21.59 -14.69 -6.34
#